data_AF-A0A969SSX8-F1
#
_entry.id   AF-A0A969SSX8-F1
#
_cell.length_a   1.000
_cell.length_b   1.000
_cell.length_c   1.000
_cell.angle_alpha   90.00
_cell.angle_beta   90.00
_cell.angle_gamma   90.00
#
_symmetry.space_group_name_H-M   'P 1'
#
loop_
_entity.id
_entity.type
_entity.pdbx_description
1 polymer ?
#
loop_
_entity_poly.entity_id
_entity_poly.type
_entity_poly.pdbx_seq_one_letter_code
_entity_poly.pdbx_strand_id
1 'polypeptide(L)'
;MMPSIESYLSEQSRQFRIAAMQGAGIVFLGNFAGMVAGLVLSPPPSTNIPKTVGGSLFGGLVGIAIAFSLIVKKTRELVNHESN
;
A
#
# COMPACT_ATOMS: atom_id res chain seq x y z
N MET A 1 19.57 21.54 23.15
CA MET A 1 20.45 21.43 21.96
C MET A 1 19.56 21.10 20.77
N MET A 2 19.47 21.99 19.78
CA MET A 2 18.65 21.74 18.59
C MET A 2 19.30 20.64 17.74
N PRO A 3 18.54 19.65 17.23
CA PRO A 3 19.10 18.63 16.34
C PRO A 3 19.63 19.29 15.06
N SER A 4 20.74 18.78 14.53
CA SER A 4 21.32 19.31 13.29
C SER A 4 20.39 19.01 12.10
N ILE A 5 20.40 19.86 11.07
CA ILE A 5 19.59 19.69 9.86
C ILE A 5 19.82 18.30 9.21
N GLU A 6 21.05 17.78 9.28
CA GLU A 6 21.40 16.44 8.79
C GLU A 6 20.67 15.32 9.55
N SER A 7 20.49 15.47 10.86
CA SER A 7 19.74 14.50 11.67
C SER A 7 18.25 14.50 11.33
N TYR A 8 17.67 15.65 10.99
CA TYR A 8 16.28 15.76 10.53
C TYR A 8 16.07 15.14 9.14
N LEU A 9 16.97 15.44 8.19
CA LEU A 9 16.89 14.91 6.83
C LEU A 9 17.08 13.39 6.79
N SER A 10 18.00 12.86 7.60
CA SER A 10 18.21 11.41 7.72
C SER A 10 16.97 10.71 8.29
N GLU A 11 16.34 11.26 9.33
CA GLU A 11 15.11 10.68 9.88
C GLU A 11 13.94 10.77 8.89
N GLN A 12 13.74 11.89 8.19
CA GLN A 12 12.72 11.99 7.14
C GLN A 12 12.94 10.96 6.03
N SER A 13 14.19 10.76 5.60
CA SER A 13 14.50 9.75 4.58
C SER A 13 14.18 8.34 5.04
N ARG A 14 14.40 8.04 6.34
CA ARG A 14 14.07 6.75 6.95
C ARG A 14 12.57 6.53 6.99
N GLN A 15 11.82 7.54 7.45
CA GLN A 15 10.36 7.50 7.49
C GLN A 15 9.76 7.31 6.10
N PHE A 16 10.28 8.00 5.08
CA PHE A 16 9.86 7.85 3.70
C PHE A 16 10.10 6.42 3.18
N ARG A 17 11.26 5.82 3.47
CA ARG A 17 11.55 4.43 3.08
C ARG A 17 10.61 3.43 3.74
N ILE A 18 10.32 3.61 5.03
CA ILE A 18 9.38 2.75 5.76
C ILE A 18 7.98 2.87 5.17
N ALA A 19 7.51 4.10 4.90
CA ALA A 19 6.21 4.33 4.29
C ALA A 19 6.12 3.72 2.87
N ALA A 20 7.18 3.84 2.07
CA ALA A 20 7.25 3.22 0.75
C ALA A 20 7.19 1.67 0.84
N MET A 21 7.91 1.07 1.79
CA MET A 21 7.86 -0.38 2.03
C MET A 21 6.47 -0.85 2.49
N GLN A 22 5.83 -0.11 3.38
CA GLN A 22 4.46 -0.41 3.83
C GLN A 22 3.45 -0.29 2.69
N GLY A 23 3.54 0.78 1.90
CA GLY A 23 2.70 0.96 0.71
C GLY A 23 2.85 -0.18 -0.28
N ALA A 24 4.09 -0.57 -0.60
CA ALA A 24 4.37 -1.71 -1.47
C ALA A 24 3.80 -3.02 -0.91
N GLY A 25 3.90 -3.25 0.40
CA GLY A 25 3.34 -4.43 1.06
C GLY A 25 1.80 -4.51 0.96
N ILE A 26 1.09 -3.39 1.12
CA ILE A 26 -0.37 -3.35 1.00
C ILE A 26 -0.81 -3.63 -0.44
N VAL A 27 -0.11 -3.08 -1.43
CA VAL A 27 -0.39 -3.32 -2.85
C VAL A 27 -0.14 -4.79 -3.21
N PHE A 28 0.96 -5.36 -2.72
CA PHE A 28 1.27 -6.78 -2.92
C PHE A 28 0.21 -7.70 -2.30
N LEU A 29 -0.20 -7.43 -1.06
CA LEU A 29 -1.25 -8.20 -0.39
C LEU A 29 -2.59 -8.11 -1.12
N GLY A 30 -2.96 -6.91 -1.60
CA GLY A 30 -4.14 -6.71 -2.42
C GLY A 30 -4.08 -7.56 -3.69
N ASN A 31 -2.96 -7.50 -4.43
CA ASN A 31 -2.76 -8.28 -5.65
C ASN A 31 -2.87 -9.78 -5.38
N PHE A 32 -2.18 -10.28 -4.35
CA PHE A 32 -2.22 -11.69 -3.97
C PHE A 32 -3.63 -12.15 -3.58
N ALA A 33 -4.35 -11.37 -2.76
CA ALA A 33 -5.73 -11.68 -2.39
C ALA A 33 -6.65 -11.74 -3.62
N GLY A 34 -6.44 -10.83 -4.58
CA GLY A 34 -7.11 -10.82 -5.86
C GLY A 34 -6.84 -12.06 -6.70
N MET A 35 -5.58 -12.52 -6.79
CA MET A 35 -5.23 -13.77 -7.46
C MET A 35 -5.94 -14.97 -6.85
N VAL A 36 -5.91 -15.08 -5.51
CA VAL A 36 -6.55 -16.18 -4.79
C VAL A 36 -8.05 -16.17 -5.00
N ALA A 37 -8.70 -15.00 -4.93
CA ALA A 37 -10.13 -14.86 -5.22
C ALA A 37 -10.46 -15.28 -6.66
N GLY A 38 -9.63 -14.85 -7.62
CA GLY A 38 -9.76 -15.25 -9.02
C GLY A 38 -9.66 -16.77 -9.20
N LEU A 39 -8.74 -17.44 -8.51
CA LEU A 39 -8.58 -18.90 -8.56
C LEU A 39 -9.78 -19.64 -7.93
N VAL A 40 -10.22 -19.21 -6.75
CA VAL A 40 -11.33 -19.86 -6.01
C VAL A 40 -12.67 -19.74 -6.76
N LEU A 41 -12.90 -18.61 -7.45
CA LEU A 41 -14.13 -18.34 -8.19
C LEU A 41 -14.10 -18.83 -9.65
N SER A 42 -13.02 -19.48 -10.07
CA SER A 42 -12.91 -20.02 -11.44
C SER A 42 -13.40 -21.47 -11.53
N PRO A 43 -14.28 -21.80 -12.50
CA PRO A 43 -14.60 -23.19 -12.84
C PRO A 43 -13.39 -23.81 -13.58
N PRO A 44 -13.41 -25.09 -14.01
CA PRO A 44 -12.21 -25.95 -14.08
C PRO A 44 -11.01 -25.41 -14.90
N PRO A 45 -9.80 -25.99 -14.69
CA PRO A 45 -8.49 -25.34 -14.84
C PRO A 45 -8.17 -24.62 -16.14
N SER A 46 -8.86 -24.94 -17.24
CA SER A 46 -8.61 -24.37 -18.57
C SER A 46 -9.04 -22.92 -18.73
N THR A 47 -9.83 -22.36 -17.78
CA THR A 47 -10.28 -20.95 -17.81
C THR A 47 -9.72 -20.09 -16.66
N ASN A 48 -8.74 -20.61 -15.89
CA ASN A 48 -8.26 -19.96 -14.66
C ASN A 48 -7.38 -18.73 -14.90
N ILE A 49 -6.60 -18.68 -15.99
CA ILE A 49 -5.58 -17.63 -16.18
C ILE A 49 -6.20 -16.22 -16.28
N PRO A 50 -7.23 -15.98 -17.11
CA PRO A 50 -7.80 -14.63 -17.25
C PRO A 50 -8.46 -14.12 -15.96
N LYS A 51 -9.11 -15.01 -15.20
CA LYS A 51 -9.78 -14.66 -13.94
C LYS A 51 -8.78 -14.40 -12.81
N THR A 52 -7.71 -15.18 -12.72
CA THR A 52 -6.62 -14.94 -11.77
C THR A 52 -5.88 -13.63 -12.05
N VAL A 53 -5.63 -13.33 -13.33
CA VAL A 53 -5.02 -12.04 -13.74
C VAL A 53 -5.97 -10.87 -13.48
N GLY A 54 -7.26 -11.01 -13.81
CA GLY A 54 -8.26 -9.99 -13.51
C GLY A 54 -8.41 -9.73 -12.00
N GLY A 55 -8.43 -10.81 -11.20
CA GLY A 55 -8.42 -10.75 -9.75
C GLY A 55 -7.16 -10.06 -9.22
N SER A 56 -5.97 -10.45 -9.69
CA SER A 56 -4.68 -9.82 -9.37
C SER A 56 -4.68 -8.31 -9.57
N LEU A 57 -5.13 -7.86 -10.74
CA LEU A 57 -5.20 -6.45 -11.09
C LEU A 57 -6.20 -5.70 -10.20
N PHE A 58 -7.40 -6.27 -10.02
CA PHE A 58 -8.42 -5.69 -9.17
C PHE A 58 -7.95 -5.56 -7.71
N GLY A 59 -7.39 -6.64 -7.16
CA GLY A 59 -6.85 -6.66 -5.81
C GLY A 59 -5.69 -5.68 -5.63
N GLY A 60 -4.81 -5.57 -6.63
CA GLY A 60 -3.74 -4.58 -6.64
C GLY A 60 -4.27 -3.14 -6.60
N LEU A 61 -5.29 -2.82 -7.40
CA LEU A 61 -5.96 -1.50 -7.38
C LEU A 61 -6.60 -1.20 -6.03
N VAL A 62 -7.27 -2.19 -5.42
CA VAL A 62 -7.82 -2.05 -4.06
C VAL A 62 -6.71 -1.79 -3.04
N GLY A 63 -5.59 -2.51 -3.14
CA GLY A 63 -4.40 -2.29 -2.30
C GLY A 63 -3.83 -0.87 -2.44
N ILE A 64 -3.76 -0.36 -3.67
CA ILE A 64 -3.33 1.04 -3.94
C ILE A 64 -4.30 2.03 -3.29
N ALA A 65 -5.61 1.84 -3.43
CA ALA A 65 -6.62 2.72 -2.87
C ALA A 65 -6.56 2.77 -1.32
N ILE A 66 -6.32 1.63 -0.68
CA ILE A 66 -6.14 1.53 0.77
C ILE A 66 -4.86 2.24 1.21
N ALA A 67 -3.73 1.96 0.52
CA ALA A 67 -2.45 2.61 0.83
C ALA A 67 -2.57 4.14 0.72
N PHE A 68 -3.19 4.64 -0.36
CA PHE A 68 -3.42 6.07 -0.54
C PHE A 68 -4.31 6.67 0.54
N SER A 69 -5.40 5.97 0.90
CA SER A 69 -6.31 6.41 1.96
C SER A 69 -5.62 6.49 3.33
N LEU A 70 -4.73 5.55 3.64
CA LEU A 70 -3.94 5.57 4.87
C LEU A 70 -2.90 6.69 4.88
N ILE A 71 -2.24 6.95 3.75
CA ILE A 71 -1.31 8.08 3.60
C ILE A 71 -2.06 9.39 3.83
N VAL A 72 -3.18 9.62 3.14
CA VAL A 72 -3.99 10.84 3.30
C VAL A 72 -4.47 11.01 4.75
N LYS A 73 -4.97 9.94 5.38
CA LYS A 73 -5.39 9.97 6.79
C LYS A 73 -4.24 10.37 7.71
N LYS A 74 -3.07 9.76 7.54
CA LYS A 74 -1.88 10.07 8.37
C LYS A 74 -1.35 11.47 8.14
N THR A 75 -1.31 11.94 6.90
CA THR A 75 -0.95 13.33 6.58
C THR A 75 -1.91 14.31 7.26
N ARG A 76 -3.22 14.03 7.26
CA ARG A 76 -4.21 14.86 7.94
C ARG A 76 -4.05 14.89 9.46
N GLU A 77 -3.76 13.74 10.07
CA GLU A 77 -3.46 13.64 11.52
C GLU A 77 -2.24 14.48 11.89
N LEU A 78 -1.17 14.46 11.09
CA LEU A 78 0.05 15.26 11.31
C LEU A 78 -0.23 16.77 11.22
N VAL A 79 -0.93 17.21 10.16
CA VAL A 79 -1.29 18.63 9.97
C VAL A 79 -2.14 19.15 11.13
N ASN A 80 -3.10 18.36 11.60
CA ASN A 80 -3.95 18.76 12.73
C ASN A 80 -3.17 18.82 14.05
N HIS A 81 -2.19 17.93 14.25
CA HIS A 81 -1.32 17.94 15.44
C HIS A 81 -0.30 19.08 15.45
N GLU A 82 0.16 19.57 14.29
CA GLU A 82 1.03 20.76 14.19
C GLU A 82 0.26 22.08 14.39
N SER A 83 -1.08 22.07 14.30
CA SER A 83 -1.92 23.27 14.43
C SER A 83 -2.36 23.60 15.86
N ASN A 84 -2.02 22.76 16.84
CA ASN A 84 -2.27 22.94 18.28
C ASN A 84 -0.97 23.11 19.05
#